data_AF-A0A151M2V5-F1
#
_entry.id   AF-A0A151M2V5-F1
#
_cell.length_a   1.000
_cell.length_b   1.000
_cell.length_c   1.000
_cell.angle_alpha   90.00
_cell.angle_beta   90.00
_cell.angle_gamma   90.00
#
_symmetry.space_group_name_H-M   'P 1'
#
loop_
_entity.id
_entity.type
_entity.pdbx_description
1 polymer ?
#
loop_
_entity_poly.entity_id
_entity_poly.type
_entity_poly.pdbx_seq_one_letter_code
_entity_poly.pdbx_strand_id
1 'polypeptide(L)'
;MEGCYEHNFTSQMALDNARRTRKQCMVAWLDISNGFGSVPHHHLFGGLGKLDLPDSSISLVRELYDGCTMTICPTDGETTEITIRSGMR
;
A
#
# COMPACT_ATOMS: atom_id res chain seq x y z
N MET A 1 -6.63 -13.64 8.43
CA MET A 1 -7.21 -14.30 7.23
C MET A 1 -8.70 -13.98 7.04
N GLU A 2 -9.36 -13.42 8.05
CA GLU A 2 -10.81 -13.12 8.06
C GLU A 2 -11.23 -12.08 7.00
N GLY A 3 -10.48 -10.99 6.84
CA GLY A 3 -10.85 -9.90 5.91
C GLY A 3 -10.96 -10.30 4.43
N CYS A 4 -10.19 -11.28 3.95
CA CYS A 4 -10.32 -11.74 2.55
C CYS A 4 -11.63 -12.48 2.29
N TYR A 5 -12.10 -13.26 3.29
CA TYR A 5 -13.37 -13.97 3.19
C TYR A 5 -14.55 -12.99 3.25
N GLU A 6 -14.48 -12.00 4.15
CA GLU A 6 -15.50 -10.96 4.28
C GLU A 6 -15.67 -10.12 3.00
N HIS A 7 -14.55 -9.71 2.37
CA HIS A 7 -14.60 -8.95 1.12
C HIS A 7 -15.17 -9.75 -0.06
N ASN A 8 -14.79 -11.03 -0.17
CA ASN A 8 -15.35 -11.91 -1.20
C ASN A 8 -16.84 -12.17 -0.97
N PHE A 9 -17.25 -12.41 0.27
CA PHE A 9 -18.65 -12.58 0.64
C PHE A 9 -19.47 -11.32 0.31
N THR A 10 -18.96 -10.14 0.64
CA THR A 10 -19.62 -8.86 0.35
C THR A 10 -19.80 -8.65 -1.16
N SER A 11 -18.77 -8.94 -1.94
CA SER A 11 -18.81 -8.87 -3.41
C SER A 11 -19.85 -9.84 -3.98
N GLN A 12 -19.91 -11.07 -3.44
CA GLN A 12 -20.88 -12.07 -3.84
C GLN A 12 -22.32 -11.66 -3.49
N MET A 13 -22.54 -11.11 -2.28
CA MET A 13 -23.84 -10.58 -1.86
C MET A 13 -24.34 -9.47 -2.80
N ALA A 14 -23.45 -8.57 -3.23
CA ALA A 14 -23.80 -7.50 -4.15
C ALA A 14 -24.27 -8.05 -5.52
N LEU A 15 -23.55 -9.04 -6.05
CA LEU A 15 -23.91 -9.73 -7.30
C LEU A 15 -25.25 -10.48 -7.17
N ASP A 16 -25.44 -11.20 -6.07
CA ASP A 16 -26.68 -11.96 -5.83
C ASP A 16 -27.88 -11.04 -5.67
N ASN A 17 -27.72 -9.89 -5.01
CA ASN A 17 -28.76 -8.89 -4.92
C ASN A 17 -29.11 -8.28 -6.29
N ALA A 18 -28.12 -7.97 -7.13
CA ALA A 18 -28.37 -7.46 -8.47
C ALA A 18 -29.14 -8.48 -9.34
N ARG A 19 -28.77 -9.76 -9.23
CA ARG A 19 -29.48 -10.88 -9.89
C ARG A 19 -30.93 -10.98 -9.42
N ARG A 20 -31.17 -10.99 -8.10
CA ARG A 20 -32.52 -11.08 -7.50
C ARG A 20 -33.41 -9.89 -7.85
N THR A 21 -32.83 -8.70 -7.91
CA THR A 21 -33.57 -7.46 -8.18
C THR A 21 -33.64 -7.09 -9.68
N ARG A 22 -33.08 -7.93 -10.56
CA ARG A 22 -32.98 -7.69 -12.01
C ARG A 22 -32.32 -6.34 -12.36
N LYS A 23 -31.31 -5.95 -11.58
CA LYS A 23 -30.48 -4.76 -11.81
C LYS A 23 -29.18 -5.12 -12.52
N GLN A 24 -28.61 -4.16 -13.25
CA GLN A 24 -27.30 -4.30 -13.87
C GLN A 24 -26.20 -4.05 -12.83
N CYS A 25 -25.20 -4.92 -12.79
CA CYS A 25 -24.03 -4.81 -11.93
C CYS A 25 -22.81 -5.29 -12.72
N MET A 26 -21.74 -4.49 -12.74
CA MET A 26 -20.46 -4.84 -13.33
C MET A 26 -19.41 -4.84 -12.23
N VAL A 27 -18.48 -5.79 -12.31
CA VAL A 27 -17.32 -5.86 -11.42
C VAL A 27 -16.08 -5.62 -12.26
N ALA A 28 -15.18 -4.79 -11.74
CA ALA A 28 -13.87 -4.55 -12.30
C ALA A 28 -12.83 -4.91 -11.24
N TRP A 29 -11.79 -5.62 -11.65
CA TRP A 29 -10.66 -5.97 -10.80
C TRP A 29 -9.49 -5.09 -11.20
N LEU A 30 -8.93 -4.37 -10.23
CA LEU A 30 -7.74 -3.55 -10.41
C LEU A 30 -6.59 -4.20 -9.62
N ASP A 31 -5.60 -4.69 -10.35
CA ASP A 31 -4.34 -5.16 -9.78
C ASP A 31 -3.31 -4.03 -9.90
N ILE A 32 -2.80 -3.56 -8.76
CA ILE A 32 -1.78 -2.51 -8.70
C ILE A 32 -0.41 -3.19 -8.66
N SER A 33 0.39 -2.98 -9.71
CA SER A 33 1.74 -3.54 -9.77
C SER A 33 2.63 -2.93 -8.67
N ASN A 34 3.38 -3.80 -7.97
CA ASN A 34 4.29 -3.41 -6.90
C ASN A 34 3.65 -2.46 -5.87
N GLY A 35 2.47 -2.82 -5.33
CA GLY A 35 1.69 -1.94 -4.45
C GLY A 35 2.47 -1.37 -3.25
N PHE A 36 3.38 -2.13 -2.64
CA PHE A 36 4.23 -1.60 -1.56
C PHE A 36 5.40 -0.78 -2.08
N GLY A 37 6.14 -1.27 -3.09
CA GLY A 37 7.35 -0.63 -3.60
C GLY A 37 7.12 0.62 -4.45
N SER A 38 5.90 0.80 -4.98
CA SER A 38 5.54 1.90 -5.88
C SER A 38 5.05 3.15 -5.14
N VAL A 39 4.68 3.05 -3.86
CA VAL A 39 4.12 4.18 -3.10
C VAL A 39 5.23 5.19 -2.78
N PRO A 40 5.13 6.45 -3.24
CA PRO A 40 6.06 7.50 -2.84
C PRO A 40 5.90 7.83 -1.35
N HIS A 41 6.99 8.09 -0.62
CA HIS A 41 6.93 8.34 0.83
C HIS A 41 6.02 9.54 1.20
N HIS A 42 5.86 10.53 0.32
CA HIS A 42 4.94 11.65 0.59
C HIS A 42 3.46 11.22 0.69
N HIS A 43 3.04 10.17 -0.03
CA HIS A 43 1.69 9.62 0.09
C HIS A 43 1.50 8.90 1.42
N LEU A 44 2.52 8.20 1.92
CA LEU A 44 2.52 7.60 3.25
C LEU A 44 2.28 8.67 4.32
N PHE A 45 3.09 9.74 4.34
CA PHE A 45 2.94 10.80 5.34
C PHE A 45 1.62 11.55 5.22
N GLY A 46 1.13 11.77 4.00
CA GLY A 46 -0.19 12.35 3.75
C GLY A 46 -1.34 11.45 4.25
N GLY A 47 -1.16 10.13 4.22
CA GLY A 47 -2.10 9.17 4.81
C GLY A 47 -2.05 9.17 6.33
N LEU A 48 -0.86 9.13 6.91
CA LEU A 48 -0.67 9.16 8.37
C LEU A 48 -1.24 10.44 8.99
N GLY A 49 -1.11 11.59 8.32
CA GLY A 49 -1.69 12.85 8.81
C GLY A 49 -3.22 12.91 8.77
N LYS A 50 -3.90 11.95 8.12
CA LYS A 50 -5.36 11.83 8.12
C LYS A 50 -5.88 10.86 9.18
N LEU A 51 -5.00 10.03 9.72
CA LEU A 51 -5.27 9.24 10.90
C LEU A 51 -4.96 10.18 12.06
N ASP A 52 -5.88 10.40 13.00
CA ASP A 52 -5.71 11.30 14.16
C ASP A 52 -4.61 10.78 15.13
N LEU A 53 -3.39 10.65 14.62
CA LEU A 53 -2.21 10.16 15.29
C LEU A 53 -1.44 11.34 15.87
N PRO A 54 -0.80 11.18 17.04
CA PRO A 54 0.10 12.19 17.56
C PRO A 54 1.23 12.52 16.59
N ASP A 55 1.60 13.80 16.50
CA ASP A 55 2.70 14.28 15.65
C ASP A 55 4.03 13.59 15.94
N SER A 56 4.25 13.16 17.17
CA SER A 56 5.43 12.37 17.58
C SER A 56 5.50 11.03 16.84
N SER A 57 4.36 10.38 16.62
CA SER A 57 4.28 9.10 15.91
C SER A 57 4.59 9.29 14.42
N ILE A 58 4.05 10.36 13.81
CA ILE A 58 4.32 10.68 12.40
C ILE A 58 5.78 11.08 12.21
N SER A 59 6.34 11.83 13.16
CA SER A 59 7.75 12.24 13.15
C SER A 59 8.68 11.04 13.23
N LEU A 60 8.40 10.07 14.12
CA LEU A 60 9.18 8.83 14.20
C LEU A 60 9.16 8.05 12.88
N VAL A 61 8.00 7.94 12.22
CA VAL A 61 7.93 7.30 10.90
C VAL A 61 8.71 8.11 9.86
N ARG A 62 8.65 9.44 9.91
CA ARG A 62 9.41 10.29 8.97
C ARG A 62 10.91 10.11 9.13
N GLU A 63 11.41 9.99 10.36
CA GLU A 63 12.82 9.70 10.65
C GLU A 63 13.26 8.34 10.10
N LEU A 64 12.41 7.31 10.15
CA LEU A 64 12.75 5.99 9.60
C LEU A 64 12.96 6.00 8.08
N TYR A 65 12.29 6.91 7.37
CA TYR A 65 12.37 7.02 5.91
C TYR A 65 13.29 8.16 5.43
N ASP A 66 13.77 9.02 6.35
CA ASP A 66 14.66 10.12 6.00
C ASP A 66 16.07 9.60 5.69
N GLY A 67 16.65 10.06 4.58
CA GLY A 67 17.97 9.64 4.13
C GLY A 67 18.16 8.13 3.88
N CYS A 68 17.07 7.34 3.84
CA CYS A 68 17.17 5.89 3.72
C CYS A 68 17.86 5.47 2.40
N THR A 69 18.92 4.68 2.50
CA THR A 69 19.71 4.21 1.35
C THR A 69 19.78 2.68 1.34
N MET A 70 20.07 2.11 0.17
CA MET A 70 20.47 0.71 0.04
C MET A 70 21.80 0.61 -0.71
N THR A 71 22.54 -0.44 -0.40
CA THR A 71 23.71 -0.85 -1.17
C THR A 71 23.49 -2.29 -1.62
N ILE A 72 23.90 -2.60 -2.84
CA ILE A 72 23.88 -3.96 -3.38
C ILE A 72 25.32 -4.48 -3.34
N CYS A 73 25.52 -5.69 -2.82
CA CYS A 73 26.84 -6.32 -2.73
C CYS A 73 26.94 -7.50 -3.71
N PRO A 74 27.19 -7.25 -5.01
CA PRO A 74 27.54 -8.30 -5.96
C PRO A 74 28.98 -8.80 -5.76
N THR A 75 29.33 -9.88 -6.45
CA THR A 75 30.65 -10.54 -6.34
C THR A 75 31.84 -9.62 -6.66
N ASP A 76 31.61 -8.56 -7.44
CA ASP A 76 32.63 -7.62 -7.93
C ASP A 76 32.79 -6.38 -7.01
N GLY A 77 32.13 -6.36 -5.85
CA GLY A 77 32.20 -5.27 -4.87
C GLY A 77 30.88 -4.51 -4.71
N GLU A 78 30.78 -3.70 -3.65
CA GLU A 78 29.56 -2.97 -3.31
C GLU A 78 29.24 -1.81 -4.25
N THR A 79 27.95 -1.59 -4.52
CA THR A 79 27.49 -0.39 -5.21
C THR A 79 27.70 0.85 -4.33
N THR A 80 27.66 2.04 -4.93
CA THR A 80 27.44 3.26 -4.14
C THR A 80 26.07 3.22 -3.48
N GLU A 81 25.87 4.04 -2.46
CA GLU A 81 24.57 4.20 -1.82
C GLU A 81 23.49 4.63 -2.82
N ILE A 82 22.37 3.91 -2.82
CA ILE A 82 21.19 4.17 -3.64
C ILE A 82 20.09 4.69 -2.73
N THR A 83 19.71 5.96 -2.87
CA THR A 83 18.61 6.55 -2.07
C THR A 83 17.27 5.88 -2.37
N ILE A 84 16.56 5.48 -1.32
CA ILE A 84 15.21 4.92 -1.40
C ILE A 84 14.21 6.08 -1.40
N ARG A 85 13.49 6.26 -2.51
CA ARG A 85 12.52 7.36 -2.69
C ARG A 85 11.05 6.93 -2.66
N SER A 86 10.81 5.63 -2.81
CA SER A 86 9.50 5.01 -2.80
C SER A 86 9.62 3.61 -2.22
N GLY A 87 8.50 3.10 -1.73
CA GLY A 87 8.43 1.80 -1.11
C GLY A 87 8.09 1.87 0.35
N MET A 88 7.27 0.94 0.81
CA MET A 88 7.03 0.70 2.23
C MET A 88 7.52 -0.70 2.55
N ARG A 89 8.31 -0.84 3.61
CA ARG A 89 9.00 -2.08 3.96
C ARG A 89 8.51 -2.65 5.28
#